data_AF-A0A933IC14-F1
#
_entry.id   AF-A0A933IC14-F1
#
_cell.length_a   1.000
_cell.length_b   1.000
_cell.length_c   1.000
_cell.angle_alpha   90.00
_cell.angle_beta   90.00
_cell.angle_gamma   90.00
#
_symmetry.space_group_name_H-M   'P 1'
#
loop_
_entity.id
_entity.type
_entity.pdbx_description
1 polymer ?
#
loop_
_entity_poly.entity_id
_entity_poly.type
_entity_poly.pdbx_seq_one_letter_code
_entity_poly.pdbx_strand_id
1 'polypeptide(L)'
;MTAKTRRLVGVLGLSASLGLVAVAIVAYATWPANTLGNYLRDRQAHQQILLALERRIGAERDSLTREFYQAWLAEEKGDLAGAIRGFQALREKARPGTPLHLHSSLRLGLAYGLNRDLNRELATYQGLMDRYPGASRLSQATFYLRRGEAERARLLLDEALAQDDKDASLGTSRQLAQDLRNGLRPARGNGPAVSH
;
A
#
# COMPACT_ATOMS: atom_id res chain seq x y z
N MET A 1 51.86 -37.79 -30.97
CA MET A 1 50.54 -37.31 -30.54
C MET A 1 49.90 -36.54 -31.67
N THR A 2 48.78 -37.04 -32.21
CA THR A 2 48.20 -36.62 -33.49
C THR A 2 47.13 -35.53 -33.32
N ALA A 3 47.06 -34.61 -34.28
CA ALA A 3 46.24 -33.40 -34.28
C ALA A 3 44.70 -33.62 -34.17
N LYS A 4 44.23 -34.86 -34.20
CA LYS A 4 42.79 -35.20 -34.07
C LYS A 4 42.27 -35.11 -32.63
N THR A 5 43.12 -35.23 -31.61
CA THR A 5 42.66 -35.23 -30.20
C THR A 5 42.42 -33.84 -29.62
N ARG A 6 42.90 -32.76 -30.26
CA ARG A 6 42.68 -31.38 -29.81
C ARG A 6 41.31 -30.80 -30.19
N ARG A 7 40.65 -31.30 -31.23
CA ARG A 7 39.33 -30.77 -31.67
C ARG A 7 38.14 -31.31 -30.89
N LEU A 8 38.27 -32.45 -30.22
CA LEU A 8 37.18 -33.06 -29.44
C LEU A 8 37.01 -32.45 -28.04
N VAL A 9 38.08 -31.88 -27.45
CA VAL A 9 38.02 -31.22 -26.15
C VAL A 9 37.45 -29.79 -26.25
N GLY A 10 37.57 -29.13 -27.42
CA GLY A 10 37.03 -27.77 -27.63
C GLY A 10 35.51 -27.69 -27.81
N VAL A 11 34.86 -28.78 -28.21
CA VAL A 11 33.40 -28.80 -28.48
C VAL A 11 32.58 -29.22 -27.25
N LEU A 12 33.18 -29.96 -26.31
CA LEU A 12 32.51 -30.37 -25.06
C LEU A 12 32.50 -29.28 -23.98
N GLY A 13 33.32 -28.23 -24.10
CA GLY A 13 33.34 -27.10 -23.15
C GLY A 13 32.24 -26.05 -23.37
N LEU A 14 31.60 -26.01 -24.54
CA LEU A 14 30.57 -25.03 -24.89
C LEU A 14 29.13 -25.52 -24.70
N SER A 15 28.91 -26.84 -24.65
CA SER A 15 27.57 -27.40 -24.40
C SER A 15 27.22 -27.47 -22.92
N ALA A 16 28.20 -27.56 -22.02
CA ALA A 16 27.97 -27.58 -20.57
C ALA A 16 27.61 -26.20 -19.99
N SER A 17 28.06 -25.10 -20.61
CA SER A 17 27.74 -23.74 -20.15
C SER A 17 26.32 -23.30 -20.54
N LEU A 18 25.84 -23.68 -21.74
CA LEU A 18 24.46 -23.38 -22.17
C LEU A 18 23.41 -24.15 -21.37
N GLY A 19 23.69 -25.40 -20.98
CA GLY A 19 22.81 -26.19 -20.12
C GLY A 19 22.62 -25.56 -18.74
N LEU A 20 23.69 -25.04 -18.12
CA LEU A 20 23.61 -24.35 -16.83
C LEU A 20 22.87 -23.01 -16.90
N VAL A 21 23.03 -22.26 -18.00
CA VAL A 21 22.27 -21.01 -18.21
C VAL A 21 20.78 -21.30 -18.42
N ALA A 22 20.43 -22.33 -19.19
CA ALA A 22 19.03 -22.73 -19.37
C ALA A 22 18.39 -23.24 -18.07
N VAL A 23 19.11 -24.02 -17.28
CA VAL A 23 18.64 -24.49 -15.95
C VAL A 23 18.52 -23.32 -14.96
N ALA A 24 19.43 -22.35 -14.98
CA ALA A 24 19.33 -21.14 -14.17
C ALA A 24 18.12 -20.26 -14.57
N ILE A 25 17.83 -20.13 -15.86
CA ILE A 25 16.68 -19.39 -16.37
C ILE A 25 15.36 -20.09 -16.00
N VAL A 26 15.29 -21.42 -16.13
CA VAL A 26 14.08 -22.19 -15.77
C VAL A 26 13.89 -22.22 -14.25
N ALA A 27 14.95 -22.36 -13.46
CA ALA A 27 14.89 -22.25 -12.00
C ALA A 27 14.49 -20.83 -11.55
N TYR A 28 14.95 -19.79 -12.25
CA TYR A 28 14.52 -18.40 -12.02
C TYR A 28 13.05 -18.17 -12.40
N ALA A 29 12.57 -18.78 -13.49
CA ALA A 29 11.19 -18.64 -13.96
C ALA A 29 10.18 -19.44 -13.12
N THR A 30 10.62 -20.49 -12.42
CA THR A 30 9.76 -21.38 -11.63
C THR A 30 9.93 -21.21 -10.11
N TRP A 31 10.77 -20.27 -9.65
CA TRP A 31 10.90 -19.96 -8.22
C TRP A 31 9.55 -19.44 -7.68
N PRO A 32 8.97 -19.98 -6.59
CA PRO A 32 7.56 -19.77 -6.22
C PRO A 32 7.11 -18.37 -5.81
N ALA A 33 7.92 -17.35 -6.01
CA ALA A 33 7.49 -15.96 -6.05
C ALA A 33 8.63 -15.18 -6.71
N ASN A 34 8.34 -14.40 -7.75
CA ASN A 34 9.28 -13.43 -8.32
C ASN A 34 9.50 -12.26 -7.32
N THR A 35 10.01 -12.56 -6.12
CA THR A 35 10.17 -11.63 -5.00
C THR A 35 11.11 -10.50 -5.39
N LEU A 36 12.20 -10.82 -6.10
CA LEU A 36 13.14 -9.83 -6.62
C LEU A 36 12.49 -8.95 -7.68
N GLY A 37 11.76 -9.53 -8.64
CA GLY A 37 11.06 -8.76 -9.66
C GLY A 37 9.94 -7.88 -9.09
N ASN A 38 9.19 -8.37 -8.10
CA ASN A 38 8.19 -7.58 -7.37
C ASN A 38 8.85 -6.46 -6.58
N TYR A 39 9.93 -6.74 -5.84
CA TYR A 39 10.69 -5.74 -5.11
C TYR A 39 11.24 -4.63 -6.03
N LEU A 40 11.83 -5.00 -7.17
CA LEU A 40 12.35 -4.02 -8.14
C LEU A 40 11.22 -3.19 -8.75
N ARG A 41 10.08 -3.82 -9.07
CA ARG A 41 8.88 -3.13 -9.56
C ARG A 41 8.33 -2.16 -8.52
N ASP A 42 8.23 -2.56 -7.26
CA ASP A 42 7.74 -1.72 -6.17
C ASP A 42 8.67 -0.53 -5.93
N ARG A 43 9.99 -0.76 -5.96
CA ARG A 43 10.99 0.30 -5.87
C ARG A 43 10.88 1.27 -7.03
N GLN A 44 10.72 0.79 -8.26
CA GLN A 44 10.54 1.64 -9.43
C GLN A 44 9.24 2.43 -9.35
N ALA A 45 8.13 1.80 -8.96
CA ALA A 45 6.84 2.46 -8.76
C ALA A 45 6.94 3.57 -7.71
N HIS A 46 7.60 3.31 -6.59
CA HIS A 46 7.82 4.30 -5.54
C HIS A 46 8.66 5.49 -6.04
N GLN A 47 9.72 5.26 -6.83
CA GLN A 47 10.47 6.36 -7.45
C GLN A 47 9.61 7.22 -8.38
N GLN A 48 8.69 6.60 -9.15
CA GLN A 48 7.76 7.35 -9.99
C GLN A 48 6.79 8.21 -9.17
N ILE A 49 6.34 7.73 -8.00
CA ILE A 49 5.50 8.50 -7.08
C ILE A 49 6.25 9.74 -6.57
N LEU A 50 7.51 9.58 -6.13
CA LEU A 50 8.34 10.69 -5.66
C LEU A 50 8.49 11.78 -6.75
N LEU A 51 8.84 11.38 -7.97
CA LEU A 51 8.99 12.30 -9.10
C LEU A 51 7.67 12.97 -9.52
N ALA A 52 6.54 12.26 -9.39
CA ALA A 52 5.22 12.83 -9.64
C ALA A 52 4.86 13.90 -8.60
N LEU A 53 5.14 13.64 -7.33
CA LEU A 53 4.92 14.60 -6.23
C LEU A 53 5.81 15.84 -6.40
N GLU A 54 7.09 15.68 -6.70
CA GLU A 54 8.02 16.81 -6.91
C GLU A 54 7.56 17.71 -8.07
N ARG A 55 7.17 17.12 -9.20
CA ARG A 55 6.60 17.86 -10.33
C ARG A 55 5.30 18.57 -9.95
N ARG A 56 4.43 17.89 -9.19
CA ARG A 56 3.16 18.48 -8.75
C ARG A 56 3.37 19.68 -7.84
N ILE A 57 4.30 19.58 -6.88
CA ILE A 57 4.67 20.68 -5.97
C ILE A 57 5.15 21.90 -6.75
N GLY A 58 6.00 21.70 -7.77
CA GLY A 58 6.52 22.79 -8.60
C GLY A 58 5.46 23.47 -9.48
N ALA A 59 4.43 22.73 -9.89
CA ALA A 59 3.35 23.25 -10.73
C ALA A 59 2.17 23.84 -9.92
N GLU A 60 1.99 23.42 -8.66
CA GLU A 60 0.83 23.77 -7.84
C GLU A 60 0.86 25.24 -7.42
N ARG A 61 -0.23 25.97 -7.67
CA ARG A 61 -0.35 27.41 -7.38
C ARG A 61 -0.99 27.69 -6.04
N ASP A 62 -1.91 26.82 -5.61
CA ASP A 62 -2.55 26.94 -4.30
C ASP A 62 -1.56 26.58 -3.19
N SER A 63 -1.41 27.46 -2.21
CA SER A 63 -0.39 27.31 -1.16
C SER A 63 -0.68 26.12 -0.25
N LEU A 64 -1.94 25.93 0.15
CA LEU A 64 -2.33 24.83 1.03
C LEU A 64 -2.21 23.47 0.34
N THR A 65 -2.60 23.40 -0.93
CA THR A 65 -2.45 22.18 -1.74
C THR A 65 -0.97 21.85 -1.95
N ARG A 66 -0.12 22.86 -2.19
CA ARG A 66 1.33 22.66 -2.28
C ARG A 66 1.91 22.15 -0.96
N GLU A 67 1.54 22.75 0.17
CA GLU A 67 1.93 22.29 1.51
C GLU A 67 1.49 20.83 1.75
N PHE A 68 0.29 20.45 1.32
CA PHE A 68 -0.20 19.06 1.40
C PHE A 68 0.70 18.09 0.64
N TYR A 69 1.06 18.41 -0.60
CA TYR A 69 1.96 17.56 -1.38
C TYR A 69 3.37 17.52 -0.81
N GLN A 70 3.85 18.60 -0.19
CA GLN A 70 5.15 18.60 0.51
C GLN A 70 5.15 17.68 1.74
N ALA A 71 4.08 17.70 2.53
CA ALA A 71 3.93 16.78 3.67
C ALA A 71 3.84 15.31 3.21
N TRP A 72 3.12 15.05 2.11
CA TRP A 72 3.09 13.73 1.49
C TRP A 72 4.48 13.32 0.98
N LEU A 73 5.20 14.18 0.29
CA LEU A 73 6.56 13.88 -0.17
C LEU A 73 7.50 13.54 0.98
N ALA A 74 7.39 14.23 2.12
CA ALA A 74 8.16 13.91 3.33
C ALA A 74 7.83 12.50 3.85
N GLU A 75 6.54 12.12 3.88
CA GLU A 75 6.10 10.78 4.27
C GLU A 75 6.69 9.70 3.36
N GLU A 76 6.61 9.88 2.03
CA GLU A 76 7.16 8.93 1.06
C GLU A 76 8.69 8.82 1.15
N LYS A 77 9.39 9.90 1.51
CA LYS A 77 10.84 9.89 1.76
C LYS A 77 11.22 9.28 3.12
N GLY A 78 10.23 8.91 3.94
CA GLY A 78 10.44 8.36 5.29
C GLY A 78 10.73 9.42 6.36
N ASP A 79 10.65 10.72 6.04
CA ASP A 79 10.68 11.79 7.04
C ASP A 79 9.30 11.92 7.72
N LEU A 80 9.01 10.94 8.58
CA LEU A 80 7.71 10.85 9.27
C LEU A 80 7.51 12.03 10.23
N ALA A 81 8.57 12.55 10.84
CA ALA A 81 8.48 13.72 11.73
C ALA A 81 8.11 14.99 10.94
N GLY A 82 8.70 15.19 9.76
CA GLY A 82 8.32 16.25 8.83
C GLY A 82 6.88 16.10 8.35
N ALA A 83 6.48 14.89 7.94
CA ALA A 83 5.12 14.59 7.47
C ALA A 83 4.06 14.87 8.55
N ILE A 84 4.25 14.37 9.78
CA ILE A 84 3.34 14.60 10.91
C ILE A 84 3.16 16.09 11.15
N ARG A 85 4.26 16.86 11.21
CA ARG A 85 4.22 18.31 11.41
C ARG A 85 3.45 19.02 10.29
N GLY A 86 3.71 18.63 9.04
CA GLY A 86 3.06 19.21 7.86
C GLY A 86 1.55 18.95 7.84
N PHE A 87 1.13 17.68 7.99
CA PHE A 87 -0.29 17.34 8.00
C PHE A 87 -1.02 17.91 9.22
N GLN A 88 -0.37 17.99 10.38
CA GLN A 88 -0.96 18.64 11.55
C GLN A 88 -1.22 20.13 11.29
N ALA A 89 -0.23 20.86 10.78
CA ALA A 89 -0.39 22.28 10.45
C ALA A 89 -1.50 22.50 9.39
N LEU A 90 -1.59 21.62 8.38
CA LEU A 90 -2.65 21.69 7.38
C LEU A 90 -4.04 21.43 7.96
N ARG A 91 -4.17 20.44 8.84
CA ARG A 91 -5.43 20.15 9.54
C ARG A 91 -5.90 21.36 10.33
N GLU A 92 -4.98 22.05 11.02
CA GLU A 92 -5.28 23.24 11.83
C GLU A 92 -5.64 24.46 10.98
N LYS A 93 -5.02 24.62 9.79
CA LYS A 93 -5.35 25.69 8.84
C LYS A 93 -6.64 25.43 8.06
N ALA A 94 -6.95 24.17 7.76
CA ALA A 94 -8.08 23.81 6.91
C ALA A 94 -9.41 23.92 7.68
N ARG A 95 -10.42 24.51 7.04
CA ARG A 95 -11.76 24.59 7.61
C ARG A 95 -12.33 23.18 7.84
N PRO A 96 -12.87 22.86 9.04
CA PRO A 96 -13.54 21.58 9.28
C PRO A 96 -14.69 21.35 8.29
N GLY A 97 -14.85 20.12 7.82
CA GLY A 97 -15.85 19.76 6.80
C GLY A 97 -15.33 19.83 5.36
N THR A 98 -14.14 20.38 5.12
CA THR A 98 -13.55 20.43 3.76
C THR A 98 -12.81 19.14 3.39
N PRO A 99 -12.63 18.85 2.07
CA PRO A 99 -11.80 17.73 1.62
C PRO A 99 -10.36 17.82 2.11
N LEU A 100 -9.77 19.02 2.15
CA LEU A 100 -8.41 19.22 2.65
C LEU A 100 -8.30 18.85 4.13
N HIS A 101 -9.26 19.27 4.96
CA HIS A 101 -9.30 18.90 6.38
C HIS A 101 -9.40 17.37 6.55
N LEU A 102 -10.27 16.70 5.78
CA LEU A 102 -10.38 15.25 5.81
C LEU A 102 -9.06 14.58 5.40
N HIS A 103 -8.53 14.90 4.22
CA HIS A 103 -7.33 14.25 3.68
C HIS A 103 -6.10 14.47 4.56
N SER A 104 -5.87 15.69 5.06
CA SER A 104 -4.78 15.98 5.99
C SER A 104 -4.92 15.19 7.30
N SER A 105 -6.13 15.07 7.84
CA SER A 105 -6.38 14.31 9.07
C SER A 105 -6.16 12.80 8.88
N LEU A 106 -6.62 12.24 7.76
CA LEU A 106 -6.41 10.81 7.45
C LEU A 106 -4.93 10.50 7.26
N ARG A 107 -4.20 11.34 6.50
CA ARG A 107 -2.74 11.18 6.32
C ARG A 107 -1.97 11.39 7.61
N LEU A 108 -2.40 12.31 8.48
CA LEU A 108 -1.82 12.48 9.82
C LEU A 108 -1.95 11.22 10.67
N GLY A 109 -3.13 10.60 10.69
CA GLY A 109 -3.35 9.33 11.39
C GLY A 109 -2.43 8.22 10.85
N LEU A 110 -2.31 8.10 9.52
CA LEU A 110 -1.42 7.13 8.89
C LEU A 110 0.05 7.39 9.25
N ALA A 111 0.49 8.66 9.22
CA ALA A 111 1.84 9.05 9.56
C ALA A 111 2.18 8.73 11.04
N TYR A 112 1.24 8.89 11.97
CA TYR A 112 1.40 8.41 13.35
C TYR A 112 1.59 6.90 13.40
N GLY A 113 0.79 6.14 12.65
CA GLY A 113 0.90 4.68 12.56
C GLY A 113 2.25 4.20 12.03
N LEU A 114 2.71 4.82 10.93
CA LEU A 114 4.04 4.57 10.37
C LEU A 114 5.16 4.92 11.36
N ASN A 115 4.96 5.98 12.16
CA ASN A 115 5.85 6.39 13.24
C ASN A 115 5.66 5.59 14.55
N ARG A 116 4.92 4.49 14.51
CA ARG A 116 4.64 3.58 15.63
C ARG A 116 3.86 4.19 16.81
N ASP A 117 3.24 5.35 16.63
CA ASP A 117 2.35 5.98 17.61
C ASP A 117 0.90 5.55 17.37
N LEU A 118 0.61 4.30 17.73
CA LEU A 118 -0.70 3.67 17.48
C LEU A 118 -1.85 4.35 18.25
N ASN A 119 -1.54 4.95 19.40
CA ASN A 119 -2.53 5.65 20.22
C ASN A 119 -2.98 6.93 19.52
N ARG A 120 -2.04 7.74 19.01
CA ARG A 120 -2.40 8.95 18.26
C ARG A 120 -3.01 8.65 16.91
N GLU A 121 -2.59 7.57 16.24
CA GLU A 121 -3.24 7.12 15.01
C GLU A 121 -4.74 6.87 15.24
N LEU A 122 -5.07 5.97 16.18
CA LEU A 122 -6.46 5.58 16.42
C LEU A 122 -7.29 6.77 16.92
N ALA A 123 -6.74 7.58 17.85
CA ALA A 123 -7.41 8.78 18.34
C ALA A 123 -7.69 9.78 17.21
N THR A 124 -6.78 9.91 16.24
CA THR A 124 -6.97 10.78 15.07
C THR A 124 -8.14 10.31 14.23
N TYR A 125 -8.26 9.01 13.95
CA TYR A 125 -9.40 8.49 13.19
C TYR A 125 -10.72 8.62 13.96
N GLN A 126 -10.72 8.30 15.26
CA GLN A 126 -11.90 8.44 16.11
C GLN A 126 -12.44 9.87 16.14
N GLY A 127 -11.55 10.87 16.23
CA GLY A 127 -11.93 12.29 16.18
C GLY A 127 -12.57 12.75 14.87
N LEU A 128 -12.53 11.93 13.81
CA LEU A 128 -13.21 12.22 12.54
C LEU A 128 -14.62 11.62 12.46
N MET A 129 -15.04 10.77 13.40
CA MET A 129 -16.31 10.04 13.29
C MET A 129 -17.53 10.96 13.24
N ASP A 130 -17.51 12.08 13.97
CA ASP A 130 -18.65 13.01 14.02
C ASP A 130 -18.92 13.70 12.68
N ARG A 131 -17.90 13.85 11.83
CA ARG A 131 -17.99 14.60 10.57
C ARG A 131 -17.83 13.72 9.32
N TYR A 132 -17.04 12.66 9.41
CA TYR A 132 -16.69 11.79 8.30
C TYR A 132 -16.78 10.31 8.71
N PRO A 133 -17.98 9.84 9.10
CA PRO A 133 -18.15 8.53 9.71
C PRO A 133 -17.69 7.38 8.80
N GLY A 134 -18.00 7.42 7.50
CA GLY A 134 -17.56 6.40 6.54
C GLY A 134 -16.04 6.33 6.40
N ALA A 135 -15.39 7.44 6.07
CA ALA A 135 -13.94 7.52 5.88
C ALA A 135 -13.16 7.17 7.17
N SER A 136 -13.64 7.64 8.33
CA SER A 136 -13.05 7.29 9.63
C SER A 136 -13.07 5.78 9.88
N ARG A 137 -14.23 5.12 9.67
CA ARG A 137 -14.35 3.68 9.86
C ARG A 137 -13.46 2.89 8.93
N LEU A 138 -13.34 3.29 7.65
CA LEU A 138 -12.43 2.66 6.71
C LEU A 138 -10.95 2.75 7.17
N SER A 139 -10.53 3.90 7.66
CA SER A 139 -9.17 4.07 8.21
C SER A 139 -8.94 3.26 9.49
N GLN A 140 -9.92 3.20 10.40
CA GLN A 140 -9.86 2.34 11.57
C GLN A 140 -9.81 0.85 11.18
N ALA A 141 -10.58 0.42 10.18
CA ALA A 141 -10.51 -0.95 9.69
C ALA A 141 -9.10 -1.29 9.18
N THR A 142 -8.50 -0.39 8.40
CA THR A 142 -7.13 -0.55 7.89
C THR A 142 -6.12 -0.63 9.04
N PHE A 143 -6.30 0.17 10.09
CA PHE A 143 -5.51 0.08 11.32
C PHE A 143 -5.59 -1.33 11.96
N TYR A 144 -6.79 -1.87 12.14
CA TYR A 144 -6.99 -3.20 12.72
C TYR A 144 -6.48 -4.33 11.83
N LEU A 145 -6.58 -4.20 10.50
CA LEU A 145 -5.99 -5.13 9.54
C LEU A 145 -4.47 -5.26 9.71
N ARG A 146 -3.76 -4.13 9.84
CA ARG A 146 -2.30 -4.14 10.05
C ARG A 146 -1.89 -4.81 11.37
N ARG A 147 -2.83 -4.95 12.31
CA ARG A 147 -2.62 -5.63 13.60
C ARG A 147 -3.10 -7.08 13.61
N GLY A 148 -3.63 -7.59 12.50
CA GLY A 148 -4.20 -8.94 12.42
C GLY A 148 -5.57 -9.09 13.09
N GLU A 149 -6.22 -7.98 13.47
CA GLU A 149 -7.55 -7.98 14.10
C GLU A 149 -8.66 -8.02 13.04
N ALA A 150 -8.69 -9.09 12.25
CA ALA A 150 -9.53 -9.22 11.06
C ALA A 150 -11.04 -9.06 11.33
N GLU A 151 -11.55 -9.67 12.40
CA GLU A 151 -12.97 -9.57 12.77
C GLU A 151 -13.39 -8.13 13.09
N ARG A 152 -12.56 -7.41 13.83
CA ARG A 152 -12.82 -6.00 14.17
C ARG A 152 -12.76 -5.10 12.94
N ALA A 153 -11.78 -5.34 12.06
CA ALA A 153 -11.69 -4.65 10.78
C ALA A 153 -12.92 -4.91 9.90
N ARG A 154 -13.42 -6.15 9.87
CA ARG A 154 -14.58 -6.53 9.09
C ARG A 154 -15.83 -5.78 9.54
N LEU A 155 -16.10 -5.73 10.84
CA LEU A 155 -17.23 -4.97 11.38
C LEU A 155 -17.18 -3.50 10.95
N LEU A 156 -16.01 -2.86 11.04
CA LEU A 156 -15.83 -1.47 10.62
C LEU A 156 -16.01 -1.27 9.11
N LEU A 157 -15.58 -2.23 8.27
CA LEU A 157 -15.80 -2.19 6.82
C LEU A 157 -17.28 -2.35 6.47
N ASP A 158 -17.99 -3.26 7.15
CA ASP A 158 -19.43 -3.44 7.00
C ASP A 158 -20.17 -2.14 7.36
N GLU A 159 -19.81 -1.51 8.49
CA GLU A 159 -20.38 -0.22 8.91
C GLU A 159 -20.02 0.93 7.97
N ALA A 160 -18.79 0.99 7.45
CA ALA A 160 -18.36 2.01 6.51
C ALA A 160 -19.14 1.93 5.20
N LEU A 161 -19.33 0.73 4.66
CA LEU A 161 -20.10 0.49 3.44
C LEU A 161 -21.59 0.75 3.66
N ALA A 162 -22.15 0.35 4.80
CA ALA A 162 -23.55 0.64 5.14
C ALA A 162 -23.80 2.15 5.32
N GLN A 163 -22.80 2.91 5.78
CA GLN A 163 -22.88 4.38 5.79
C GLN A 163 -22.81 4.94 4.37
N ASP A 164 -21.86 4.47 3.56
CA ASP A 164 -21.68 4.89 2.17
C ASP A 164 -22.90 4.62 1.29
N ASP A 165 -23.64 3.53 1.53
CA ASP A 165 -24.91 3.27 0.85
C ASP A 165 -25.99 4.33 1.14
N LYS A 166 -25.87 5.07 2.25
CA LYS A 166 -26.78 6.14 2.63
C LYS A 166 -26.35 7.51 2.10
N ASP A 167 -25.04 7.78 2.10
CA ASP A 167 -24.52 9.14 1.91
C ASP A 167 -23.38 9.27 0.87
N ALA A 168 -22.97 8.17 0.23
CA ALA A 168 -21.84 8.11 -0.70
C ALA A 168 -20.52 8.69 -0.12
N SER A 169 -20.34 8.65 1.20
CA SER A 169 -19.21 9.28 1.91
C SER A 169 -17.84 8.69 1.60
N LEU A 170 -17.73 7.49 1.03
CA LEU A 170 -16.47 6.88 0.64
C LEU A 170 -16.02 7.29 -0.76
N GLY A 171 -16.93 7.71 -1.65
CA GLY A 171 -16.61 8.10 -3.02
C GLY A 171 -15.70 7.08 -3.73
N THR A 172 -14.49 7.51 -4.12
CA THR A 172 -13.51 6.65 -4.81
C THR A 172 -12.94 5.53 -3.92
N SER A 173 -13.08 5.62 -2.60
CA SER A 173 -12.61 4.61 -1.65
C SER A 173 -13.60 3.46 -1.43
N ARG A 174 -14.81 3.53 -2.02
CA ARG A 174 -15.81 2.46 -1.91
C ARG A 174 -15.28 1.12 -2.42
N GLN A 175 -14.63 1.11 -3.59
CA GLN A 175 -14.07 -0.11 -4.17
C GLN A 175 -13.02 -0.75 -3.26
N LEU A 176 -12.11 0.07 -2.71
CA LEU A 176 -11.11 -0.39 -1.76
C LEU A 176 -11.77 -1.03 -0.52
N ALA A 177 -12.80 -0.41 0.03
CA ALA A 177 -13.52 -0.95 1.18
C ALA A 177 -14.16 -2.32 0.86
N GLN A 178 -14.76 -2.47 -0.32
CA GLN A 178 -15.32 -3.74 -0.79
C GLN A 178 -14.24 -4.80 -0.98
N ASP A 179 -13.10 -4.45 -1.59
CA ASP A 179 -12.00 -5.38 -1.82
C ASP A 179 -11.40 -5.88 -0.50
N LEU A 180 -11.14 -4.98 0.44
CA LEU A 180 -10.68 -5.33 1.79
C LEU A 180 -11.68 -6.25 2.50
N ARG A 181 -12.97 -5.91 2.47
CA ARG A 181 -14.04 -6.71 3.08
C ARG A 181 -14.12 -8.11 2.47
N ASN A 182 -14.04 -8.21 1.14
CA ASN A 182 -14.10 -9.49 0.44
C ASN A 182 -12.89 -10.37 0.72
N GLY A 183 -11.71 -9.77 0.88
CA GLY A 183 -10.47 -10.46 1.28
C GLY A 183 -10.51 -11.04 2.69
N LEU A 184 -11.38 -10.53 3.58
CA LEU A 184 -11.58 -11.04 4.94
C LEU A 184 -12.60 -12.17 5.04
N ARG A 185 -13.15 -12.68 3.93
CA ARG A 185 -14.06 -13.83 3.99
C ARG A 185 -13.33 -15.00 4.66
N PRO A 186 -13.95 -15.70 5.62
CA PRO A 186 -13.40 -16.94 6.13
C PRO A 186 -13.16 -17.81 4.92
N ALA A 187 -11.96 -18.40 4.80
CA ALA A 187 -11.71 -19.42 3.80
C ALA A 187 -12.89 -20.38 3.92
N ARG A 188 -13.79 -20.37 2.93
CA ARG A 188 -14.96 -21.24 2.92
C ARG A 188 -14.39 -22.61 3.20
N GLY A 189 -14.76 -23.18 4.34
CA GLY A 189 -14.22 -24.46 4.74
C GLY A 189 -14.35 -25.37 3.54
N ASN A 190 -13.23 -25.93 3.09
CA ASN A 190 -13.24 -27.19 2.38
C ASN A 190 -13.74 -28.24 3.39
N GLY A 191 -14.99 -28.08 3.84
CA GLY A 191 -15.69 -29.08 4.61
C GLY A 191 -15.71 -30.31 3.71
N PRO A 192 -15.30 -31.48 4.22
CA PRO A 192 -15.33 -32.69 3.44
C PRO A 192 -16.74 -32.84 2.85
N ALA A 193 -16.81 -33.08 1.54
CA ALA A 193 -18.07 -33.43 0.90
C ALA A 193 -18.68 -34.59 1.71
N VAL A 194 -19.79 -34.33 2.39
CA VAL A 194 -20.55 -35.38 3.04
C VAL A 194 -21.21 -36.14 1.90
N SER A 195 -20.55 -37.22 1.50
CA SER A 195 -21.14 -38.24 0.62
C SER A 195 -22.26 -38.92 1.41
N HIS A 196 -23.51 -38.73 0.97
CA HIS A 196 -24.64 -39.52 1.41
C HIS A 196 -24.65 -40.88 0.72
#